data_AF-A0A2T2TRF6-F1
#
_entry.id   AF-A0A2T2TRF6-F1
#
_cell.length_a   1.000
_cell.length_b   1.000
_cell.length_c   1.000
_cell.angle_alpha   90.00
_cell.angle_beta   90.00
_cell.angle_gamma   90.00
#
_symmetry.space_group_name_H-M   'P 1'
#
loop_
_entity.id
_entity.type
_entity.pdbx_description
1 polymer ?
#
loop_
_entity_poly.entity_id
_entity_poly.type
_entity_poly.pdbx_seq_one_letter_code
_entity_poly.pdbx_strand_id
1 'polypeptide(L)'
;MALTLGINGFGRIGRLVLRSILERGDPGIDVVGVNDLTDAETLAHLFKYDTAQGAYAGDVSHSGEDTITIDGEDFRVFSEKDPANLPWGDLGADVVVESTGLFRTRDAASAHLDAGADKVVISAPAKSDDVPTFVLGVNDDDLSGDEDIVSNASCTTNSLAPLVKTLNDAFGIESGVMTTVHAYTASQNILDGPGTKDL
;
A
#
# COMPACT_ATOMS: atom_id res chain seq x y z
N MET A 1 -9.27 5.50 -20.01
CA MET A 1 -8.50 4.25 -19.85
C MET A 1 -8.56 3.88 -18.39
N ALA A 2 -8.47 2.59 -18.06
CA ALA A 2 -8.31 2.16 -16.68
C ALA A 2 -6.93 2.65 -16.18
N LEU A 3 -6.85 3.00 -14.91
CA LEU A 3 -5.61 3.31 -14.21
C LEU A 3 -4.85 2.00 -13.97
N THR A 4 -3.59 1.98 -14.34
CA THR A 4 -2.72 0.82 -14.22
C THR A 4 -1.94 0.88 -12.91
N LEU A 5 -2.06 -0.15 -12.08
CA LEU A 5 -1.56 -0.17 -10.70
C LEU A 5 -0.52 -1.29 -10.49
N GLY A 6 0.67 -0.91 -10.03
CA GLY A 6 1.64 -1.82 -9.44
C GLY A 6 1.55 -1.85 -7.91
N ILE A 7 1.86 -2.98 -7.27
CA ILE A 7 1.92 -3.08 -5.81
C ILE A 7 3.31 -3.56 -5.38
N ASN A 8 4.03 -2.73 -4.64
CA ASN A 8 5.29 -3.13 -3.99
C ASN A 8 5.05 -3.50 -2.53
N GLY A 9 5.39 -4.73 -2.16
CA GLY A 9 5.10 -5.33 -0.86
C GLY A 9 3.72 -5.98 -0.82
N PHE A 10 3.63 -7.28 -1.05
CA PHE A 10 2.39 -8.04 -1.00
C PHE A 10 2.09 -8.59 0.41
N GLY A 11 2.36 -7.74 1.41
CA GLY A 11 2.05 -7.96 2.82
C GLY A 11 0.58 -7.74 3.17
N ARG A 12 0.30 -7.44 4.44
CA ARG A 12 -1.09 -7.19 4.91
C ARG A 12 -1.80 -6.09 4.12
N ILE A 13 -1.13 -4.97 3.86
CA ILE A 13 -1.75 -3.82 3.18
C ILE A 13 -1.87 -4.10 1.68
N GLY A 14 -0.79 -4.49 1.00
CA GLY A 14 -0.83 -4.80 -0.44
C GLY A 14 -1.89 -5.81 -0.84
N ARG A 15 -2.05 -6.91 -0.08
CA ARG A 15 -3.12 -7.90 -0.35
C ARG A 15 -4.52 -7.34 -0.17
N LEU A 16 -4.73 -6.46 0.82
CA LEU A 16 -6.04 -5.85 1.06
C LEU A 16 -6.36 -4.73 0.08
N VAL A 17 -5.34 -4.05 -0.46
CA VAL A 17 -5.51 -3.15 -1.61
C VAL A 17 -6.06 -3.93 -2.79
N LEU A 18 -5.40 -5.03 -3.18
CA LEU A 18 -5.89 -5.86 -4.30
C LEU A 18 -7.29 -6.44 -4.04
N ARG A 19 -7.53 -7.02 -2.86
CA ARG A 19 -8.87 -7.52 -2.49
C ARG A 19 -9.93 -6.42 -2.59
N SER A 20 -9.65 -5.22 -2.08
CA SER A 20 -10.62 -4.11 -2.14
C SER A 20 -10.89 -3.64 -3.57
N ILE A 21 -9.92 -3.71 -4.48
CA ILE A 21 -10.12 -3.36 -5.89
C ILE A 21 -11.06 -4.39 -6.55
N LEU A 22 -10.75 -5.68 -6.38
CA LEU A 22 -11.54 -6.77 -6.95
C LEU A 22 -12.97 -6.82 -6.39
N GLU A 23 -13.15 -6.68 -5.08
CA GLU A 23 -14.46 -6.72 -4.43
C GLU A 23 -15.36 -5.54 -4.81
N ARG A 24 -14.77 -4.38 -5.15
CA ARG A 24 -15.51 -3.23 -5.69
C ARG A 24 -15.92 -3.44 -7.15
N GLY A 25 -15.21 -4.31 -7.88
CA GLY A 25 -15.39 -4.51 -9.31
C GLY A 25 -15.22 -3.22 -10.10
N ASP A 26 -14.28 -2.36 -9.69
CA ASP A 26 -14.07 -1.05 -10.31
C ASP A 26 -13.33 -1.22 -11.65
N PRO A 27 -13.99 -1.04 -12.81
CA PRO A 27 -13.34 -1.20 -14.10
C PRO A 27 -12.32 -0.08 -14.38
N GLY A 28 -12.19 0.89 -13.48
CA GLY A 28 -11.24 1.99 -13.57
C GLY A 28 -9.84 1.65 -13.07
N ILE A 29 -9.58 0.46 -12.53
CA ILE A 29 -8.25 0.06 -12.01
C ILE A 29 -7.87 -1.32 -12.55
N ASP A 30 -6.71 -1.42 -13.17
CA ASP A 30 -6.10 -2.66 -13.66
C ASP A 30 -4.79 -2.92 -12.90
N VAL A 31 -4.64 -4.09 -12.27
CA VAL A 31 -3.45 -4.41 -11.47
C VAL A 31 -2.49 -5.25 -12.31
N VAL A 32 -1.38 -4.64 -12.72
CA VAL A 32 -0.44 -5.26 -13.68
C VAL A 32 0.66 -6.11 -13.06
N GLY A 33 0.93 -5.91 -11.77
CA GLY A 33 1.94 -6.71 -11.09
C GLY A 33 2.10 -6.41 -9.62
N VAL A 34 2.64 -7.40 -8.92
CA VAL A 34 2.97 -7.33 -7.50
C VAL A 34 4.44 -7.71 -7.30
N ASN A 35 5.12 -7.05 -6.37
CA ASN A 35 6.48 -7.40 -5.96
C ASN A 35 6.52 -7.77 -4.48
N ASP A 36 7.13 -8.90 -4.14
CA ASP A 36 7.46 -9.28 -2.76
C ASP A 36 8.64 -10.26 -2.75
N LEU A 37 9.27 -10.53 -1.60
CA LEU A 37 10.47 -11.36 -1.52
C LEU A 37 10.15 -12.84 -1.32
N THR A 38 9.13 -13.34 -2.03
CA THR A 38 8.67 -14.73 -1.99
C THR A 38 7.98 -15.13 -3.30
N ASP A 39 7.66 -16.42 -3.46
CA ASP A 39 7.13 -16.98 -4.70
C ASP A 39 5.61 -16.75 -4.89
N ALA A 40 5.15 -16.87 -6.14
CA ALA A 40 3.73 -16.73 -6.49
C ALA A 40 2.82 -17.73 -5.76
N GLU A 41 3.29 -18.95 -5.48
CA GLU A 41 2.52 -19.97 -4.74
C GLU A 41 2.18 -19.47 -3.32
N THR A 42 3.20 -18.98 -2.61
CA THR A 42 3.08 -18.46 -1.25
C THR A 42 2.17 -17.23 -1.23
N LEU A 43 2.38 -16.30 -2.16
CA LEU A 43 1.56 -15.09 -2.26
C LEU A 43 0.10 -15.40 -2.59
N ALA A 44 -0.16 -16.33 -3.52
CA ALA A 44 -1.50 -16.79 -3.86
C ALA A 44 -2.19 -17.44 -2.65
N HIS A 45 -1.48 -18.27 -1.88
CA HIS A 45 -2.00 -18.86 -0.66
C HIS A 45 -2.38 -17.79 0.38
N LEU A 46 -1.47 -16.84 0.65
CA LEU A 46 -1.70 -15.75 1.60
C LEU A 46 -2.79 -14.77 1.13
N PHE A 47 -3.01 -14.66 -0.18
CA PHE A 47 -4.11 -13.91 -0.75
C PHE A 47 -5.43 -14.66 -0.63
N LYS A 48 -5.47 -15.98 -0.83
CA LYS A 48 -6.69 -16.79 -0.69
C LYS A 48 -7.14 -16.89 0.76
N TYR A 49 -6.23 -17.06 1.71
CA TYR A 49 -6.55 -17.33 3.11
C TYR A 49 -6.03 -16.23 4.03
N ASP A 50 -6.94 -15.40 4.58
CA ASP A 50 -6.61 -14.35 5.54
C ASP A 50 -7.33 -14.61 6.87
N THR A 51 -6.57 -14.75 7.96
CA THR A 51 -7.12 -15.04 9.29
C THR A 51 -8.09 -13.98 9.81
N ALA A 52 -7.80 -12.70 9.54
CA ALA A 52 -8.60 -11.59 10.07
C ALA A 52 -9.73 -11.18 9.12
N GLN A 53 -9.52 -11.32 7.81
CA GLN A 53 -10.44 -10.85 6.77
C GLN A 53 -11.21 -11.98 6.10
N GLY A 54 -10.98 -13.23 6.51
CA GLY A 54 -11.60 -14.41 5.92
C GLY A 54 -10.92 -14.86 4.62
N ALA A 55 -11.38 -16.00 4.12
CA ALA A 55 -10.97 -16.51 2.82
C ALA A 55 -11.55 -15.63 1.70
N TYR A 56 -10.75 -15.35 0.67
CA TYR A 56 -11.24 -14.71 -0.54
C TYR A 56 -12.27 -15.62 -1.21
N ALA A 57 -13.43 -15.07 -1.59
CA ALA A 57 -14.56 -15.84 -2.09
C ALA A 57 -14.31 -16.41 -3.50
N GLY A 58 -13.58 -15.67 -4.34
CA GLY A 58 -13.28 -16.02 -5.72
C GLY A 58 -12.16 -17.05 -5.88
N ASP A 59 -11.85 -17.38 -7.13
CA ASP A 59 -10.84 -18.37 -7.47
C ASP A 59 -9.45 -17.74 -7.45
N VAL A 60 -8.50 -18.46 -6.86
CA VAL A 60 -7.10 -18.02 -6.75
C VAL A 60 -6.21 -19.19 -7.10
N SER A 61 -5.37 -19.02 -8.10
CA SER A 61 -4.37 -19.99 -8.52
C SER A 61 -3.04 -19.29 -8.86
N HIS A 62 -2.01 -20.08 -9.12
CA HIS A 62 -0.74 -19.60 -9.62
C HIS A 62 -0.27 -20.48 -10.77
N SER A 63 0.60 -19.93 -11.62
CA SER A 63 1.28 -20.69 -12.66
C SER A 63 2.78 -20.39 -12.61
N GLY A 64 3.59 -21.43 -12.44
CA GLY A 64 5.03 -21.26 -12.24
C GLY A 64 5.35 -20.50 -10.95
N GLU A 65 6.46 -19.76 -10.97
CA GLU A 65 6.98 -19.00 -9.83
C GLU A 65 6.59 -17.51 -9.86
N ASP A 66 6.06 -17.01 -10.98
CA ASP A 66 6.01 -15.57 -11.29
C ASP A 66 4.62 -15.06 -11.73
N THR A 67 3.56 -15.87 -11.59
CA THR A 67 2.22 -15.48 -12.06
C THR A 67 1.15 -15.97 -11.09
N ILE A 68 0.24 -15.07 -10.71
CA ILE A 68 -0.97 -15.37 -9.94
C ILE A 68 -2.17 -15.09 -10.83
N THR A 69 -3.16 -15.98 -10.77
CA THR A 69 -4.46 -15.81 -11.42
C THR A 69 -5.52 -15.63 -10.36
N ILE A 70 -6.29 -14.54 -10.40
CA ILE A 70 -7.44 -14.31 -9.53
C ILE A 70 -8.67 -14.10 -10.41
N ASP A 71 -9.71 -14.89 -10.20
CA ASP A 71 -10.98 -14.81 -10.96
C ASP A 71 -10.80 -14.81 -12.51
N GLY A 72 -9.74 -15.46 -12.98
CA GLY A 72 -9.40 -15.58 -14.40
C GLY A 72 -8.50 -14.46 -14.94
N GLU A 73 -8.10 -13.50 -14.10
CA GLU A 73 -7.16 -12.43 -14.45
C GLU A 73 -5.76 -12.75 -13.95
N ASP A 74 -4.78 -12.70 -14.86
CA ASP A 74 -3.37 -12.98 -14.57
C ASP A 74 -2.61 -11.69 -14.29
N PHE A 75 -1.78 -11.70 -13.25
CA PHE A 75 -0.81 -10.63 -13.02
C PHE A 75 0.56 -11.21 -12.62
N ARG A 76 1.60 -10.44 -12.94
CA ARG A 76 3.00 -10.84 -12.75
C ARG A 76 3.41 -10.67 -11.29
N VAL A 77 4.15 -11.63 -10.78
CA VAL A 77 4.82 -11.59 -9.48
C VAL A 77 6.32 -11.39 -9.72
N PHE A 78 6.87 -10.39 -9.06
CA PHE A 78 8.30 -10.09 -9.03
C PHE A 78 8.87 -10.37 -7.64
N SER A 79 10.16 -10.66 -7.58
CA SER A 79 10.92 -10.82 -6.34
C SER A 79 12.20 -9.98 -6.34
N GLU A 80 12.02 -8.69 -6.59
CA GLU A 80 13.10 -7.71 -6.65
C GLU A 80 13.24 -6.93 -5.34
N LYS A 81 14.47 -6.90 -4.80
CA LYS A 81 14.78 -6.16 -3.56
C LYS A 81 14.95 -4.67 -3.80
N ASP A 82 15.48 -4.30 -4.96
CA ASP A 82 15.71 -2.93 -5.35
C ASP A 82 14.58 -2.50 -6.29
N PRO A 83 13.72 -1.55 -5.88
CA PRO A 83 12.58 -1.16 -6.70
C PRO A 83 12.96 -0.56 -8.06
N ALA A 84 14.19 -0.05 -8.22
CA ALA A 84 14.65 0.50 -9.49
C ALA A 84 14.84 -0.57 -10.59
N ASN A 85 14.91 -1.86 -10.21
CA ASN A 85 15.01 -2.97 -11.16
C ASN A 85 13.64 -3.52 -11.59
N LEU A 86 12.55 -3.01 -11.02
CA LEU A 86 11.22 -3.45 -11.39
C LEU A 86 10.85 -2.93 -12.79
N PRO A 87 10.16 -3.72 -13.63
CA PRO A 87 9.86 -3.32 -14.99
C PRO A 87 8.56 -2.49 -15.07
N TRP A 88 8.39 -1.48 -14.20
CA TRP A 88 7.13 -0.73 -14.12
C TRP A 88 6.77 -0.01 -15.42
N GLY A 89 7.76 0.56 -16.11
CA GLY A 89 7.57 1.17 -17.43
C GLY A 89 7.13 0.18 -18.50
N ASP A 90 7.66 -1.05 -18.49
CA ASP A 90 7.27 -2.09 -19.44
C ASP A 90 5.84 -2.61 -19.18
N LEU A 91 5.40 -2.57 -17.92
CA LEU A 91 4.03 -2.91 -17.52
C LEU A 91 3.05 -1.75 -17.68
N GLY A 92 3.53 -0.54 -17.96
CA GLY A 92 2.71 0.66 -18.10
C GLY A 92 2.06 1.11 -16.78
N ALA A 93 2.72 0.91 -15.64
CA ALA A 93 2.15 1.27 -14.34
C ALA A 93 2.03 2.80 -14.16
N ASP A 94 0.81 3.31 -14.16
CA ASP A 94 0.53 4.72 -13.87
C ASP A 94 0.82 5.05 -12.39
N VAL A 95 0.50 4.11 -11.48
CA VAL A 95 0.69 4.30 -10.04
C VAL A 95 1.27 3.04 -9.41
N VAL A 96 2.19 3.22 -8.45
CA VAL A 96 2.67 2.15 -7.57
C VAL A 96 2.23 2.40 -6.15
N VAL A 97 1.63 1.39 -5.51
CA VAL A 97 1.41 1.38 -4.07
C VAL A 97 2.66 0.82 -3.38
N GLU A 98 3.38 1.69 -2.69
CA GLU A 98 4.52 1.32 -1.86
C GLU A 98 4.05 0.92 -0.47
N SER A 99 3.98 -0.39 -0.23
CA SER A 99 3.44 -0.98 1.00
C SER A 99 4.37 -1.98 1.70
N THR A 100 5.67 -1.96 1.35
CA THR A 100 6.72 -2.69 2.07
C THR A 100 6.99 -2.09 3.46
N GLY A 101 6.75 -0.79 3.60
CA GLY A 101 7.11 0.00 4.79
C GLY A 101 8.60 0.36 4.88
N LEU A 102 9.38 0.06 3.84
CA LEU A 102 10.82 0.33 3.75
C LEU A 102 11.11 1.66 3.02
N PHE A 103 10.51 1.87 1.85
CA PHE A 103 10.77 3.01 0.97
C PHE A 103 9.90 4.22 1.33
N ARG A 104 10.18 4.83 2.49
CA ARG A 104 9.34 5.87 3.11
C ARG A 104 9.86 7.30 2.96
N THR A 105 10.93 7.54 2.23
CA THR A 105 11.41 8.89 1.89
C THR A 105 11.17 9.16 0.41
N ARG A 106 11.16 10.43 -0.02
CA ARG A 106 11.13 10.77 -1.45
C ARG A 106 12.18 9.98 -2.22
N ASP A 107 13.46 10.10 -1.84
CA ASP A 107 14.57 9.43 -2.54
C ASP A 107 14.37 7.91 -2.67
N ALA A 108 13.89 7.25 -1.61
CA ALA A 108 13.72 5.81 -1.61
C ALA A 108 12.52 5.38 -2.47
N ALA A 109 11.42 6.13 -2.43
CA ALA A 109 10.23 5.87 -3.23
C ALA A 109 10.43 6.26 -4.71
N SER A 110 11.30 7.23 -5.01
CA SER A 110 11.67 7.62 -6.39
C SER A 110 12.26 6.47 -7.20
N ALA A 111 12.79 5.42 -6.56
CA ALA A 111 13.23 4.21 -7.26
C ALA A 111 12.11 3.59 -8.12
N HIS A 112 10.83 3.75 -7.75
CA HIS A 112 9.71 3.34 -8.60
C HIS A 112 9.51 4.23 -9.82
N LEU A 113 9.75 5.54 -9.69
CA LEU A 113 9.71 6.48 -10.80
C LEU A 113 10.86 6.19 -11.79
N ASP A 114 12.05 5.90 -11.27
CA ASP A 114 13.21 5.50 -12.06
C ASP A 114 12.96 4.18 -12.81
N ALA A 115 12.17 3.27 -12.23
CA ALA A 115 11.68 2.04 -12.84
C ALA A 115 10.55 2.26 -13.89
N GLY A 116 10.09 3.49 -14.08
CA GLY A 116 9.14 3.88 -15.12
C GLY A 116 7.68 3.94 -14.68
N ALA A 117 7.38 3.95 -13.39
CA ALA A 117 6.04 4.31 -12.92
C ALA A 117 5.85 5.84 -12.96
N ASP A 118 4.63 6.32 -13.24
CA ASP A 118 4.38 7.77 -13.25
C ASP A 118 4.25 8.35 -11.84
N LYS A 119 3.63 7.59 -10.91
CA LYS A 119 3.37 8.05 -9.53
C LYS A 119 3.54 6.97 -8.47
N VAL A 120 3.74 7.39 -7.22
CA VAL A 120 3.87 6.52 -6.06
C VAL A 120 2.96 6.96 -4.91
N VAL A 121 2.23 6.01 -4.33
CA VAL A 121 1.47 6.19 -3.09
C VAL A 121 2.11 5.35 -1.99
N ILE A 122 2.70 6.01 -1.00
CA ILE A 122 3.28 5.35 0.17
C ILE A 122 2.17 5.03 1.17
N SER A 123 2.02 3.75 1.56
CA SER A 123 0.98 3.28 2.49
C SER A 123 1.34 3.48 3.98
N ALA A 124 2.18 4.46 4.28
CA ALA A 124 2.69 4.79 5.60
C ALA A 124 3.09 6.28 5.65
N PRO A 125 3.25 6.88 6.84
CA PRO A 125 3.75 8.25 6.94
C PRO A 125 5.12 8.35 6.26
N ALA A 126 5.31 9.37 5.43
CA ALA A 126 6.63 9.65 4.89
C ALA A 126 7.61 9.98 6.03
N LYS A 127 8.89 9.70 5.80
CA LYS A 127 10.02 10.05 6.67
C LYS A 127 10.75 11.30 6.18
N SER A 128 10.29 11.90 5.09
CA SER A 128 10.82 13.14 4.54
C SER A 128 9.70 14.18 4.45
N ASP A 129 10.01 15.43 4.77
CA ASP A 129 9.02 16.52 4.92
C ASP A 129 8.48 17.03 3.57
N ASP A 130 9.09 16.61 2.48
CA ASP A 130 8.81 17.01 1.09
C ASP A 130 7.87 16.05 0.34
N VAL A 131 7.33 15.05 1.04
CA VAL A 131 6.28 14.17 0.54
C VAL A 131 4.94 14.61 1.13
N PRO A 132 4.03 15.19 0.32
CA PRO A 132 2.74 15.63 0.81
C PRO A 132 1.91 14.42 1.28
N THR A 133 1.14 14.64 2.33
CA THR A 133 0.34 13.60 3.00
C THR A 133 -1.13 13.94 2.91
N PHE A 134 -1.92 12.97 2.47
CA PHE A 134 -3.35 13.15 2.25
C PHE A 134 -4.16 12.11 3.02
N VAL A 135 -5.27 12.55 3.58
CA VAL A 135 -6.31 11.71 4.17
C VAL A 135 -7.60 11.98 3.41
N LEU A 136 -8.14 10.94 2.78
CA LEU A 136 -9.37 11.03 2.01
C LEU A 136 -10.55 11.49 2.87
N GLY A 137 -11.32 12.44 2.37
CA GLY A 137 -12.40 13.13 3.07
C GLY A 137 -11.97 14.22 4.05
N VAL A 138 -10.67 14.57 4.11
CA VAL A 138 -10.13 15.56 5.07
C VAL A 138 -9.39 16.69 4.37
N ASN A 139 -8.39 16.36 3.55
CA ASN A 139 -7.55 17.31 2.82
C ASN A 139 -7.18 16.81 1.42
N ASP A 140 -7.89 15.82 0.90
CA ASP A 140 -7.70 15.27 -0.44
C ASP A 140 -8.10 16.21 -1.57
N ASP A 141 -8.79 17.31 -1.25
CA ASP A 141 -9.02 18.43 -2.15
C ASP A 141 -7.75 19.25 -2.45
N ASP A 142 -6.71 19.12 -1.63
CA ASP A 142 -5.40 19.72 -1.87
C ASP A 142 -4.55 18.94 -2.89
N LEU A 143 -4.98 17.73 -3.31
CA LEU A 143 -4.30 16.96 -4.36
C LEU A 143 -4.41 17.68 -5.70
N SER A 144 -3.30 18.24 -6.17
CA SER A 144 -3.27 18.98 -7.43
C SER A 144 -3.14 18.07 -8.66
N GLY A 145 -2.58 16.89 -8.47
CA GLY A 145 -2.21 15.99 -9.56
C GLY A 145 -0.79 16.23 -10.09
N ASP A 146 -0.09 17.26 -9.61
CA ASP A 146 1.32 17.50 -9.93
C ASP A 146 2.27 16.69 -9.03
N GLU A 147 1.74 16.03 -8.00
CA GLU A 147 2.54 15.22 -7.09
C GLU A 147 2.88 13.86 -7.72
N ASP A 148 4.18 13.57 -7.82
CA ASP A 148 4.67 12.26 -8.26
C ASP A 148 4.72 11.24 -7.11
N ILE A 149 4.86 11.71 -5.87
CA ILE A 149 4.94 10.86 -4.67
C ILE A 149 4.09 11.47 -3.57
N VAL A 150 3.19 10.67 -3.01
CA VAL A 150 2.31 11.06 -1.90
C VAL A 150 2.31 10.02 -0.79
N SER A 151 1.96 10.43 0.42
CA SER A 151 1.74 9.52 1.55
C SER A 151 0.24 9.44 1.87
N ASN A 152 -0.29 8.23 2.03
CA ASN A 152 -1.63 7.99 2.56
C ASN A 152 -1.63 7.90 4.11
N ALA A 153 -0.71 8.63 4.74
CA ALA A 153 -0.55 8.72 6.18
C ALA A 153 -0.43 7.36 6.89
N SER A 154 -0.93 7.26 8.12
CA SER A 154 -1.06 6.01 8.88
C SER A 154 -2.52 5.62 9.10
N CYS A 155 -2.77 4.37 9.51
CA CYS A 155 -4.09 3.92 9.96
C CYS A 155 -4.67 4.81 11.07
N THR A 156 -3.86 5.19 12.06
CA THR A 156 -4.28 6.06 13.17
C THR A 156 -4.55 7.48 12.69
N THR A 157 -3.75 8.01 11.75
CA THR A 157 -4.00 9.32 11.16
C THR A 157 -5.34 9.34 10.41
N ASN A 158 -5.61 8.32 9.59
CA ASN A 158 -6.87 8.19 8.87
C ASN A 158 -8.08 8.09 9.82
N SER A 159 -7.92 7.43 10.98
CA SER A 159 -8.97 7.36 12.01
C SER A 159 -9.19 8.70 12.73
N LEU A 160 -8.10 9.41 13.07
CA LEU A 160 -8.14 10.62 13.88
C LEU A 160 -8.51 11.87 13.09
N ALA A 161 -8.01 12.01 11.86
CA ALA A 161 -8.05 13.26 11.12
C ALA A 161 -9.48 13.79 10.86
N PRO A 162 -10.49 12.96 10.50
CA PRO A 162 -11.87 13.44 10.34
C PRO A 162 -12.46 13.99 11.64
N LEU A 163 -12.14 13.37 12.78
CA LEU A 163 -12.59 13.81 14.10
C LEU A 163 -11.96 15.16 14.47
N VAL A 164 -10.64 15.28 14.28
CA VAL A 164 -9.89 16.52 14.55
C VAL A 164 -10.36 17.64 13.64
N LYS A 165 -10.54 17.38 12.34
CA LYS A 165 -11.05 18.36 11.39
C LYS A 165 -12.43 18.87 11.81
N THR A 166 -13.36 17.97 12.11
CA THR A 166 -14.73 18.33 12.51
C THR A 166 -14.74 19.20 13.77
N LEU A 167 -13.97 18.82 14.79
CA LEU A 167 -13.87 19.57 16.05
C LEU A 167 -13.19 20.93 15.86
N ASN A 168 -12.12 20.97 15.09
CA ASN A 168 -11.36 22.18 14.83
C ASN A 168 -12.18 23.18 14.00
N ASP A 169 -12.85 22.73 12.94
CA ASP A 169 -13.66 23.59 12.06
C ASP A 169 -14.88 24.15 12.81
N ALA A 170 -15.48 23.38 13.72
CA ALA A 170 -16.67 23.79 14.47
C ALA A 170 -16.35 24.65 15.72
N PHE A 171 -15.27 24.34 16.43
CA PHE A 171 -15.03 24.88 17.76
C PHE A 171 -13.65 25.53 17.96
N GLY A 172 -12.68 25.23 17.09
CA GLY A 172 -11.28 25.58 17.28
C GLY A 172 -10.62 24.75 18.37
N ILE A 173 -9.57 23.99 18.02
CA ILE A 173 -8.80 23.22 19.01
C ILE A 173 -7.56 24.02 19.40
N GLU A 174 -7.39 24.31 20.70
CA GLU A 174 -6.15 24.92 21.21
C GLU A 174 -5.05 23.87 21.45
N SER A 175 -5.41 22.72 22.04
CA SER A 175 -4.50 21.60 22.29
C SER A 175 -5.28 20.32 22.57
N GLY A 176 -4.61 19.17 22.45
CA GLY A 176 -5.21 17.86 22.75
C GLY A 176 -4.16 16.79 22.97
N VAL A 177 -4.55 15.72 23.66
CA VAL A 177 -3.76 14.50 23.81
C VAL A 177 -4.61 13.36 23.25
N MET A 178 -3.99 12.52 22.42
CA MET A 178 -4.64 11.34 21.87
C MET A 178 -3.94 10.09 22.39
N THR A 179 -4.71 9.04 22.62
CA THR A 179 -4.20 7.70 22.92
C THR A 179 -4.95 6.72 22.04
N THR A 180 -4.20 5.90 21.30
CA THR A 180 -4.75 4.80 20.51
C THR A 180 -4.48 3.48 21.22
N VAL A 181 -5.53 2.71 21.49
CA VAL A 181 -5.38 1.30 21.86
C VAL A 181 -5.40 0.50 20.56
N HIS A 182 -4.23 0.04 20.14
CA HIS A 182 -4.00 -0.44 18.78
C HIS A 182 -3.78 -1.97 18.75
N ALA A 183 -4.26 -2.63 17.70
CA ALA A 183 -3.95 -4.04 17.46
C ALA A 183 -2.44 -4.26 17.24
N TYR A 184 -1.93 -5.45 17.54
CA TYR A 184 -0.54 -5.75 17.23
C TYR A 184 -0.31 -5.82 15.71
N THR A 185 0.91 -5.58 15.27
CA THR A 185 1.27 -5.57 13.84
C THR A 185 2.53 -6.39 13.56
N ALA A 186 2.84 -6.60 12.27
CA ALA A 186 4.00 -7.38 11.83
C ALA A 186 5.36 -6.81 12.29
N SER A 187 5.42 -5.58 12.80
CA SER A 187 6.65 -5.02 13.36
C SER A 187 6.91 -5.40 14.81
N GLN A 188 6.01 -6.13 15.47
CA GLN A 188 6.21 -6.66 16.81
C GLN A 188 6.65 -8.12 16.75
N ASN A 189 7.46 -8.52 17.72
CA ASN A 189 7.89 -9.91 17.84
C ASN A 189 6.73 -10.78 18.38
N ILE A 190 6.60 -12.01 17.86
CA ILE A 190 5.60 -12.99 18.34
C ILE A 190 5.97 -13.51 19.73
N LEU A 191 7.27 -13.63 19.99
CA LEU A 191 7.86 -14.06 21.26
C LEU A 191 8.90 -13.02 21.69
N ASP A 192 9.23 -13.01 22.98
CA ASP A 192 10.28 -12.13 23.51
C ASP A 192 11.60 -12.36 22.75
N GLY A 193 12.16 -11.26 22.25
CA GLY A 193 13.39 -11.28 21.48
C GLY A 193 13.81 -9.86 21.11
N PRO A 194 15.06 -9.65 20.67
CA PRO A 194 15.55 -8.32 20.30
C PRO A 194 14.65 -7.69 19.23
N GLY A 195 14.08 -6.52 19.52
CA GLY A 195 13.35 -5.74 18.53
C GLY A 195 14.31 -5.00 17.59
N THR A 196 13.95 -4.91 16.31
CA THR A 196 14.71 -4.10 15.33
C THR A 196 14.37 -2.61 15.43
N LYS A 197 13.28 -2.25 16.13
CA LYS A 197 12.78 -0.87 16.25
C LYS A 197 12.70 -0.35 17.68
N ASP A 198 12.43 -1.21 18.65
CA ASP A 198 12.19 -0.87 20.06
C ASP A 198 12.74 -1.99 20.95
N LEU A 199 12.89 -1.73 22.25
CA LEU A 199 13.53 -2.61 23.24
C LEU A 199 12.75 -3.91 23.52
#